data_AF-A0A9P0DAH3-F1
#
_entry.id   AF-A0A9P0DAH3-F1
#
_cell.length_a   1.000
_cell.length_b   1.000
_cell.length_c   1.000
_cell.angle_alpha   90.00
_cell.angle_beta   90.00
_cell.angle_gamma   90.00
#
_symmetry.space_group_name_H-M   'P 1'
#
loop_
_entity.id
_entity.type
_entity.pdbx_description
1 polymer ?
#
loop_
_entity_poly.entity_id
_entity_poly.type
_entity_poly.pdbx_seq_one_letter_code
_entity_poly.pdbx_strand_id
1 'polypeptide(L)'
;MPKRKKVFTKPKVRAKKMKEARQNETEEQWENRRSNNRERMKKLRKNQTDQTRSRGRVELQAFHYDCKKKYIEHPNVIIGKMDTICKYCNERKFQGETAGMCWSNGKVNLPPLNIPPPELLAYMNGETPDSNHFLQNIRRYNCCFQMTSFGATLH
;
A
#
# COMPACT_ATOMS: atom_id res chain seq x y z
N MET A 1 48.24 19.12 36.38
CA MET A 1 46.99 18.60 35.79
C MET A 1 46.79 17.13 36.18
N PRO A 2 45.66 16.71 36.77
CA PRO A 2 45.44 15.31 37.09
C PRO A 2 45.00 14.54 35.85
N LYS A 3 45.69 13.44 35.51
CA LYS A 3 45.35 12.58 34.37
C LYS A 3 44.07 11.79 34.67
N ARG A 4 43.00 12.07 33.92
CA ARG A 4 41.69 11.41 33.99
C ARG A 4 41.83 9.92 33.63
N LYS A 5 41.65 9.02 34.60
CA LYS A 5 41.61 7.56 34.35
C LYS A 5 40.38 7.24 33.48
N LYS A 6 40.59 6.55 32.34
CA LYS A 6 39.51 6.14 31.43
C LYS A 6 38.68 5.04 32.09
N VAL A 7 37.53 5.40 32.66
CA VAL A 7 36.54 4.42 33.14
C VAL A 7 35.79 3.89 31.92
N PHE A 8 36.10 2.66 31.51
CA PHE A 8 35.40 2.00 30.43
C PHE A 8 34.05 1.50 30.93
N THR A 9 32.97 1.91 30.24
CA THR A 9 31.62 1.44 30.52
C THR A 9 31.52 -0.08 30.33
N LYS A 10 30.72 -0.78 31.15
CA LYS A 10 30.57 -2.26 31.14
C LYS A 10 30.43 -2.89 29.73
N PRO A 11 29.71 -2.29 28.75
CA PRO A 11 29.63 -2.81 27.38
C PRO A 11 30.97 -2.80 26.64
N LYS A 12 31.79 -1.76 26.82
CA LYS A 12 33.10 -1.60 26.17
C LYS A 12 34.12 -2.60 26.71
N VAL A 13 34.07 -2.88 28.02
CA VAL A 13 34.91 -3.90 28.66
C VAL A 13 34.59 -5.30 28.13
N ARG A 14 33.31 -5.62 27.97
CA ARG A 14 32.85 -6.93 27.45
C ARG A 14 33.25 -7.15 26.00
N ALA A 15 33.15 -6.13 25.14
CA ALA A 15 33.58 -6.20 23.75
C ALA A 15 35.09 -6.41 23.62
N LYS A 16 35.89 -5.72 24.46
CA LYS A 16 37.34 -5.88 24.49
C LYS A 16 37.76 -7.30 24.88
N LYS A 17 37.18 -7.85 25.96
CA LYS A 17 37.41 -9.24 26.41
C LYS A 17 37.03 -10.27 25.34
N MET A 18 35.92 -10.08 24.64
CA MET A 18 35.52 -10.96 23.53
C MET A 18 36.49 -10.92 22.35
N LYS A 19 37.11 -9.77 22.08
CA LYS A 19 38.11 -9.62 21.01
C LYS A 19 39.42 -10.30 21.37
N GLU A 20 39.89 -10.13 22.60
CA GLU A 20 41.08 -10.80 23.14
C GLU A 20 40.90 -12.32 23.19
N ALA A 21 39.74 -12.81 23.65
CA ALA A 21 39.42 -14.24 23.63
C ALA A 21 39.46 -14.84 22.21
N ARG A 22 38.99 -14.10 21.19
CA ARG A 22 39.04 -14.53 19.78
C ARG A 22 40.45 -14.57 19.19
N GLN A 23 41.39 -13.79 19.74
CA GLN A 23 42.79 -13.79 19.30
C GLN A 23 43.57 -14.99 19.83
N ASN A 24 43.11 -15.56 20.95
CA ASN A 24 43.72 -16.71 21.61
C ASN A 24 42.91 -18.01 21.40
N GLU A 25 42.02 -18.07 20.40
CA GLU A 25 41.25 -19.27 20.05
C GLU A 25 42.18 -20.33 19.45
N THR A 26 42.01 -21.60 19.84
CA THR A 26 42.61 -22.73 19.11
C THR A 26 41.85 -23.01 17.81
N GLU A 27 42.48 -23.73 16.88
CA GLU A 27 41.90 -24.10 15.57
C GLU A 27 40.50 -24.76 15.74
N GLU A 28 40.39 -25.72 16.66
CA GLU A 28 39.15 -26.42 16.97
C GLU A 28 38.06 -25.50 17.56
N GLN A 29 38.44 -24.54 18.41
CA GLN A 29 37.52 -23.55 18.97
C GLN A 29 37.00 -22.60 17.89
N TRP A 30 37.86 -22.22 16.94
CA TRP A 30 37.49 -21.39 15.80
C TRP A 30 36.49 -22.10 14.87
N GLU A 31 36.76 -23.36 14.52
CA GLU A 31 35.86 -24.18 13.69
C GLU A 31 34.50 -24.39 14.36
N ASN A 32 34.49 -24.75 15.64
CA ASN A 32 33.26 -24.91 16.41
C ASN A 32 32.44 -23.61 16.47
N ARG A 33 33.08 -22.46 16.69
CA ARG A 33 32.39 -21.16 16.66
C ARG A 33 31.82 -20.85 15.28
N ARG A 34 32.56 -21.13 14.21
CA ARG A 34 32.11 -20.91 12.83
C ARG A 34 30.93 -21.82 12.46
N SER A 35 30.99 -23.10 12.84
CA SER A 35 29.92 -24.07 12.66
C SER A 35 28.65 -23.66 13.42
N ASN A 36 28.78 -23.33 14.71
CA ASN A 36 27.67 -22.86 15.54
C ASN A 36 27.04 -21.57 15.00
N ASN A 37 27.85 -20.63 14.51
CA ASN A 37 27.34 -19.41 13.89
C ASN A 37 26.59 -19.72 12.58
N ARG A 38 27.10 -20.66 11.76
CA ARG A 38 26.44 -21.11 10.52
C ARG A 38 25.09 -21.76 10.82
N GLU A 39 25.03 -22.64 11.82
CA GLU A 39 23.79 -23.26 12.27
C GLU A 39 22.79 -22.23 12.79
N ARG A 40 23.23 -21.29 13.63
CA ARG A 40 22.39 -20.22 14.16
C ARG A 40 21.81 -19.39 13.01
N MET A 41 22.63 -19.00 12.04
CA MET A 41 22.17 -18.26 10.86
C MET A 41 21.20 -19.07 9.99
N LYS A 42 21.41 -20.39 9.85
CA LYS A 42 20.50 -21.30 9.15
C LYS A 42 19.14 -21.38 9.84
N LYS A 43 19.12 -21.52 11.18
CA LYS A 43 17.88 -21.52 11.99
C LYS A 43 17.15 -20.19 11.89
N LEU A 44 17.86 -19.06 11.98
CA LEU A 44 17.27 -17.72 11.83
C LEU A 44 16.63 -17.51 10.45
N ARG A 45 17.33 -17.90 9.38
CA ARG A 45 16.78 -17.84 8.02
C ARG A 45 15.54 -18.71 7.86
N LYS A 46 15.57 -19.94 8.37
CA LYS A 46 14.41 -20.85 8.33
C LYS A 46 13.21 -20.25 9.04
N ASN A 47 13.39 -19.73 10.26
CA ASN A 47 12.32 -19.09 11.02
C ASN A 47 11.75 -17.86 10.30
N GLN A 48 12.59 -17.07 9.64
CA GLN A 48 12.15 -15.94 8.83
C GLN A 48 11.32 -16.39 7.61
N THR A 49 11.78 -17.43 6.90
CA THR A 49 11.05 -18.01 5.76
C THR A 49 9.70 -18.61 6.20
N ASP A 50 9.67 -19.30 7.33
CA ASP A 50 8.44 -19.90 7.88
C ASP A 50 7.45 -18.82 8.35
N GLN A 51 7.93 -17.73 8.94
CA GLN A 51 7.09 -16.56 9.25
C GLN A 51 6.53 -15.90 7.98
N THR A 52 7.31 -15.79 6.90
CA THR A 52 6.81 -15.26 5.61
C THR A 52 5.80 -16.17 4.93
N ARG A 53 5.98 -17.50 5.04
CA ARG A 53 5.02 -18.49 4.52
C ARG A 53 3.71 -18.48 5.30
N SER A 54 3.79 -18.42 6.62
CA SER A 54 2.63 -18.35 7.51
C SER A 54 1.78 -17.09 7.29
N ARG A 55 2.42 -15.97 6.92
CA ARG A 55 1.73 -14.70 6.64
C ARG A 55 1.06 -14.60 5.27
N GLY A 56 1.11 -15.66 4.45
CA GLY A 56 0.50 -15.67 3.12
C GLY A 56 1.16 -14.68 2.17
N ARG A 57 1.89 -15.17 1.17
CA ARG A 57 2.50 -14.31 0.15
C ARG A 57 1.42 -13.75 -0.77
N VAL A 58 0.88 -12.56 -0.48
CA VAL A 58 -0.15 -11.88 -1.31
C VAL A 58 0.46 -11.11 -2.49
N GLU A 59 1.78 -11.04 -2.56
CA GLU A 59 2.51 -10.40 -3.65
C GLU A 59 2.01 -10.91 -5.01
N LEU A 60 1.66 -9.99 -5.90
CA LEU A 60 1.20 -10.26 -7.27
C LEU A 60 -0.13 -11.02 -7.40
N GLN A 61 -0.83 -11.35 -6.31
CA GLN A 61 -2.13 -12.03 -6.40
C GLN A 61 -3.21 -11.17 -7.07
N ALA A 62 -3.03 -9.85 -7.13
CA ALA A 62 -3.89 -8.97 -7.91
C ALA A 62 -3.91 -9.32 -9.42
N PHE A 63 -2.79 -9.80 -9.97
CA PHE A 63 -2.69 -10.21 -11.38
C PHE A 63 -3.23 -11.62 -11.63
N HIS A 64 -3.36 -12.42 -10.57
CA HIS A 64 -3.88 -13.78 -10.60
C HIS A 64 -4.99 -13.93 -9.57
N TYR A 65 -6.04 -13.15 -9.76
CA TYR A 65 -7.19 -13.16 -8.86
C TYR A 65 -7.81 -14.55 -8.80
N ASP A 66 -8.13 -14.98 -7.58
CA ASP A 66 -8.76 -16.27 -7.29
C ASP A 66 -9.98 -16.02 -6.42
N CYS A 67 -11.17 -16.18 -6.98
CA CYS A 67 -12.42 -15.89 -6.29
C CYS A 67 -12.68 -16.79 -5.06
N LYS A 68 -11.97 -17.92 -4.93
CA LYS A 68 -12.11 -18.82 -3.77
C LYS A 68 -11.33 -18.33 -2.56
N LYS A 69 -10.39 -17.40 -2.74
CA LYS A 69 -9.61 -16.83 -1.64
C LYS A 69 -10.34 -15.69 -0.97
N LYS A 70 -10.34 -15.71 0.36
CA LYS A 70 -10.91 -14.65 1.19
C LYS A 70 -9.90 -13.53 1.44
N TYR A 71 -9.65 -12.71 0.42
CA TYR A 71 -8.70 -11.60 0.51
C TYR A 71 -9.03 -10.60 1.61
N ILE A 72 -10.31 -10.38 1.90
CA ILE A 72 -10.79 -9.43 2.92
C ILE A 72 -10.31 -9.83 4.32
N GLU A 73 -10.16 -11.13 4.58
CA GLU A 73 -9.71 -11.65 5.88
C GLU A 73 -8.19 -11.61 6.04
N HIS A 74 -7.45 -11.26 4.98
CA HIS A 74 -6.00 -11.32 4.99
C HIS A 74 -5.41 -10.16 5.82
N PRO A 75 -4.51 -10.44 6.79
CA PRO A 75 -3.99 -9.41 7.71
C PRO A 75 -3.19 -8.28 7.04
N ASN A 76 -2.76 -8.49 5.80
CA ASN A 76 -2.05 -7.48 4.99
C ASN A 76 -2.93 -6.76 3.96
N VAL A 77 -4.22 -7.12 3.85
CA VAL A 77 -5.18 -6.48 2.93
C VAL A 77 -6.06 -5.53 3.74
N ILE A 78 -5.44 -4.46 4.23
CA ILE A 78 -6.11 -3.45 5.06
C ILE A 78 -6.13 -2.13 4.27
N ILE A 79 -7.27 -1.85 3.65
CA ILE A 79 -7.52 -0.56 2.97
C ILE A 79 -7.95 0.50 3.99
N GLY A 80 -8.64 0.09 5.06
CA GLY A 80 -9.17 0.97 6.10
C GLY A 80 -10.53 1.58 5.76
N LYS A 81 -11.01 2.50 6.61
CA LYS A 81 -12.24 3.25 6.38
C LYS A 81 -11.95 4.45 5.46
N MET A 82 -12.97 4.88 4.72
CA MET A 82 -12.93 6.07 3.86
C MET A 82 -13.41 7.29 4.67
N ASP A 83 -12.67 7.66 5.71
CA ASP A 83 -13.05 8.68 6.69
C ASP A 83 -12.07 9.85 6.77
N THR A 84 -10.94 9.77 6.06
CA THR A 84 -9.97 10.86 6.00
C THR A 84 -10.44 11.89 4.98
N ILE A 85 -10.45 13.17 5.32
CA ILE A 85 -10.80 14.23 4.38
C ILE A 85 -9.55 14.69 3.62
N CYS A 86 -9.66 14.81 2.30
CA CYS A 86 -8.61 15.39 1.47
C CYS A 86 -8.55 16.90 1.64
N LYS A 87 -7.36 17.45 1.93
CA LYS A 87 -7.14 18.89 2.08
C LYS A 87 -7.30 19.73 0.80
N TYR A 88 -7.34 19.09 -0.37
CA TYR A 88 -7.41 19.80 -1.66
C TYR A 88 -8.82 19.87 -2.23
N CYS A 89 -9.60 18.80 -2.06
CA CYS A 89 -10.92 18.68 -2.66
C CYS A 89 -12.06 18.52 -1.64
N ASN A 90 -11.73 18.27 -0.38
CA ASN A 90 -12.68 18.03 0.72
C ASN A 90 -13.50 16.72 0.61
N GLU A 91 -13.26 15.87 -0.38
CA GLU A 91 -13.82 14.52 -0.40
C GLU A 91 -13.14 13.59 0.61
N ARG A 92 -13.89 12.54 0.98
CA ARG A 92 -13.41 11.42 1.78
C ARG A 92 -12.48 10.52 0.96
N LYS A 93 -11.39 10.09 1.59
CA LYS A 93 -10.36 9.19 1.06
C LYS A 93 -9.98 8.11 2.08
N PHE A 94 -9.34 7.05 1.62
CA PHE A 94 -8.78 6.04 2.52
C PHE A 94 -7.49 6.54 3.18
N GLN A 95 -7.28 6.14 4.44
CA GLN A 95 -6.05 6.48 5.17
C GLN A 95 -4.79 5.95 4.48
N GLY A 96 -4.89 4.78 3.82
CA GLY A 96 -3.78 4.15 3.11
C GLY A 96 -3.49 4.70 1.71
N GLU A 97 -4.27 5.68 1.23
CA GLU A 97 -4.01 6.27 -0.08
C GLU A 97 -2.67 7.03 -0.11
N THR A 98 -1.93 6.84 -1.19
CA THR A 98 -0.74 7.65 -1.45
C THR A 98 -1.14 9.11 -1.69
N ALA A 99 -0.24 10.05 -1.41
CA ALA A 99 -0.51 11.48 -1.58
C ALA A 99 -0.95 11.85 -3.01
N GLY A 100 -0.53 11.07 -4.02
CA GLY A 100 -0.89 11.28 -5.42
C GLY A 100 -2.25 10.73 -5.85
N MET A 101 -2.88 9.86 -5.06
CA MET A 101 -4.13 9.20 -5.44
C MET A 101 -5.30 10.20 -5.51
N CYS A 102 -5.37 11.09 -4.52
CA CYS A 102 -6.41 12.11 -4.43
C CYS A 102 -5.88 13.46 -4.96
N TRP A 103 -6.45 13.95 -6.07
CA TRP A 103 -6.13 15.23 -6.71
C TRP A 103 -4.63 15.43 -7.03
N SER A 104 -3.87 14.34 -7.16
CA SER A 104 -2.42 14.34 -7.35
C SER A 104 -1.68 15.26 -6.39
N ASN A 105 -2.06 15.24 -5.11
CA ASN A 105 -1.54 16.12 -4.07
C ASN A 105 -1.72 17.62 -4.40
N GLY A 106 -2.87 17.99 -4.95
CA GLY A 106 -3.22 19.38 -5.31
C GLY A 106 -2.64 19.86 -6.63
N LYS A 107 -1.99 18.97 -7.41
CA LYS A 107 -1.46 19.31 -8.75
C LYS A 107 -2.54 19.30 -9.82
N VAL A 108 -3.58 18.49 -9.64
CA VAL A 108 -4.74 18.51 -10.52
C VAL A 108 -5.66 19.60 -10.00
N ASN A 109 -6.04 20.52 -10.87
CA ASN A 109 -7.11 21.48 -10.60
C ASN A 109 -8.13 21.34 -11.73
N LEU A 110 -9.31 20.80 -11.42
CA LEU A 110 -10.36 20.65 -12.43
C LEU A 110 -11.11 21.98 -12.58
N PRO A 111 -11.37 22.44 -13.82
CA PRO A 111 -12.24 23.58 -14.01
C PRO A 111 -13.65 23.27 -13.47
N PRO A 112 -14.41 24.30 -13.08
CA PRO A 112 -15.81 24.13 -12.71
C PRO A 112 -16.57 23.42 -13.82
N LEU A 113 -17.50 22.55 -13.44
CA LEU A 113 -18.40 21.91 -14.40
C LEU A 113 -19.30 22.98 -15.02
N ASN A 114 -19.34 23.00 -16.35
CA ASN A 114 -20.31 23.83 -17.06
C ASN A 114 -21.72 23.32 -16.77
N ILE A 115 -22.66 24.25 -16.66
CA ILE A 115 -24.07 23.91 -16.49
C ILE A 115 -24.52 23.18 -17.76
N PRO A 116 -25.15 21.99 -17.64
CA PRO A 116 -25.70 21.29 -18.78
C PRO A 116 -26.77 22.14 -19.50
N PRO A 117 -27.01 21.94 -20.80
CA PRO A 117 -28.14 22.56 -21.49
C PRO A 117 -29.46 22.33 -20.72
N PRO A 118 -30.41 23.28 -20.73
CA PRO A 118 -31.64 23.21 -19.91
C PRO A 118 -32.44 21.91 -20.11
N GLU A 119 -32.46 21.42 -21.35
CA GLU A 119 -33.13 20.17 -21.73
C GLU A 119 -32.55 18.97 -20.97
N LEU A 120 -31.21 18.89 -20.88
CA LEU A 120 -30.53 17.82 -20.15
C LEU A 120 -30.64 18.03 -18.63
N LEU A 121 -30.58 19.27 -18.17
CA LEU A 121 -30.69 19.62 -16.75
C LEU A 121 -32.02 19.13 -16.16
N ALA A 122 -33.13 19.24 -16.92
CA ALA A 122 -34.44 18.74 -16.53
C ALA A 122 -34.48 17.22 -16.28
N TYR A 123 -33.58 16.45 -16.88
CA TYR A 123 -33.45 15.02 -16.64
C TYR A 123 -32.46 14.67 -15.51
N MET A 124 -31.64 15.61 -15.05
CA MET A 124 -30.57 15.37 -14.07
C MET A 124 -30.94 15.69 -12.62
N ASN A 125 -32.08 16.36 -12.37
CA ASN A 125 -32.45 16.84 -11.02
C ASN A 125 -33.21 15.80 -10.16
N GLY A 126 -33.78 14.75 -10.75
CA GLY A 126 -34.53 13.69 -10.06
C GLY A 126 -35.95 14.10 -9.61
N GLU A 127 -36.45 15.26 -10.03
CA GLU A 127 -37.69 15.83 -9.49
C GLU A 127 -38.94 15.35 -10.25
N THR A 128 -38.80 14.97 -11.52
CA THR A 128 -39.90 14.51 -12.37
C THR A 128 -39.87 12.99 -12.57
N PRO A 129 -41.00 12.34 -12.92
CA PRO A 129 -41.01 10.93 -13.29
C PRO A 129 -40.02 10.61 -14.42
N ASP A 130 -39.93 11.52 -15.40
CA ASP A 130 -39.03 11.40 -16.53
C ASP A 130 -37.56 11.50 -16.12
N SER A 131 -37.21 12.44 -15.23
CA SER A 131 -35.86 12.55 -14.68
C SER A 131 -35.48 11.30 -13.88
N ASN A 132 -36.39 10.78 -13.06
CA ASN A 132 -36.15 9.55 -12.31
C ASN A 132 -35.95 8.34 -13.24
N HIS A 133 -36.80 8.20 -14.26
CA HIS A 133 -36.65 7.16 -15.26
C HIS A 133 -35.32 7.27 -15.99
N PHE A 134 -34.93 8.48 -16.39
CA PHE A 134 -33.64 8.76 -17.02
C PHE A 134 -32.47 8.35 -16.12
N LEU A 135 -32.44 8.80 -14.86
CA LEU A 135 -31.35 8.49 -13.92
C LEU A 135 -31.23 6.99 -13.63
N GLN A 136 -32.35 6.28 -13.48
CA GLN A 136 -32.36 4.82 -13.28
C GLN A 136 -31.82 4.06 -14.49
N ASN A 137 -32.02 4.60 -15.71
CA ASN A 137 -31.64 3.96 -16.96
C ASN A 137 -30.43 4.63 -17.65
N ILE A 138 -29.73 5.57 -17.01
CA ILE A 138 -28.70 6.42 -17.64
C ILE A 138 -27.60 5.61 -18.35
N ARG A 139 -27.24 4.44 -17.80
CA ARG A 139 -26.26 3.54 -18.44
C ARG A 139 -26.77 3.01 -19.79
N ARG A 140 -28.05 2.65 -19.89
CA ARG A 140 -28.67 2.16 -21.13
C ARG A 140 -28.68 3.24 -22.19
N TYR A 141 -29.11 4.45 -21.82
CA TYR A 141 -29.04 5.61 -22.70
C TYR A 141 -27.62 5.85 -23.20
N ASN A 142 -26.63 5.95 -22.30
CA ASN A 142 -25.23 6.16 -22.68
C ASN A 142 -24.68 5.05 -23.59
N CYS A 143 -25.02 3.78 -23.34
CA CYS A 143 -24.62 2.67 -24.21
C CYS A 143 -25.21 2.79 -25.62
N CYS A 144 -26.47 3.20 -25.75
CA CYS A 144 -27.11 3.41 -27.05
C CYS A 144 -26.46 4.56 -27.83
N PHE A 145 -26.09 5.66 -27.16
CA PHE A 145 -25.40 6.79 -27.77
C PHE A 145 -23.89 6.56 -28.00
N GLN A 146 -23.31 5.49 -27.44
CA GLN A 146 -21.92 5.13 -27.70
C GLN A 146 -21.70 4.69 -29.16
N MET A 147 -22.75 4.16 -29.82
CA MET A 147 -22.72 3.76 -31.23
C MET A 147 -22.91 4.94 -32.22
N THR A 148 -23.29 6.13 -31.76
CA THR A 148 -23.53 7.31 -32.62
C THR A 148 -22.31 8.22 -32.77
N SER A 149 -21.10 7.73 -32.43
CA SER A 149 -19.84 8.48 -32.61
C SER A 149 -19.22 8.33 -34.01
N PHE A 150 -19.80 7.52 -34.90
CA PHE A 150 -19.50 7.61 -36.33
C PHE A 150 -20.28 8.78 -36.93
N GLY A 151 -19.66 9.95 -36.96
CA GLY A 151 -20.26 11.18 -37.46
C GLY A 151 -20.89 10.97 -38.84
N ALA A 152 -22.20 11.15 -38.93
CA ALA A 152 -22.87 11.38 -40.19
C ALA A 152 -22.70 12.86 -40.54
N THR A 153 -21.86 13.16 -41.53
CA THR A 153 -21.90 14.45 -42.21
C THR A 153 -23.19 14.49 -43.02
N LEU A 154 -24.16 15.30 -42.59
CA LEU A 154 -25.28 15.70 -43.45
C LEU A 154 -24.71 16.58 -44.57
N HIS A 155 -24.67 16.04 -45.78
CA HIS A 155 -24.49 16.79 -47.02
C HIS A 155 -25.85 17.21 -47.58
#